data_AF-A0AA38NXB2-F1
#
_entry.id   AF-A0AA38NXB2-F1
#
_cell.length_a   1.000
_cell.length_b   1.000
_cell.length_c   1.000
_cell.angle_alpha   90.00
_cell.angle_beta   90.00
_cell.angle_gamma   90.00
#
_symmetry.space_group_name_H-M   'P 1'
#
loop_
_entity.id
_entity.type
_entity.pdbx_description
1 polymer ?
#
loop_
_entity_poly.entity_id
_entity_poly.type
_entity_poly.pdbx_seq_one_letter_code
_entity_poly.pdbx_strand_id
1 'polypeptide(L)'
;MKNNLSTCPYLFRRLELDLIKKGRLCASQWVTTREQLAIFLHQAVTNNSIQIIAERFQRSNETISKAFKAVLNALVHPDFCNPILRLPPTDSI
;
A
#
# COMPACT_ATOMS: atom_id res chain seq x y z
N MET A 1 -4.59 -24.31 5.18
CA MET A 1 -3.91 -23.00 5.03
C MET A 1 -4.92 -21.91 5.37
N LYS A 2 -4.74 -21.18 6.47
CA LYS A 2 -5.70 -20.18 6.95
C LYS A 2 -5.50 -18.86 6.19
N ASN A 3 -6.56 -18.37 5.57
CA ASN A 3 -6.61 -17.11 4.84
C ASN A 3 -6.59 -15.92 5.84
N ASN A 4 -5.43 -15.63 6.41
CA ASN A 4 -5.26 -14.50 7.34
C ASN A 4 -5.26 -13.12 6.65
N LEU A 5 -5.59 -13.06 5.36
CA LEU A 5 -5.70 -11.83 4.55
C LEU A 5 -7.07 -11.74 3.85
N SER A 6 -8.13 -12.29 4.45
CA SER A 6 -9.52 -11.99 4.06
C SER A 6 -9.88 -10.52 4.36
N THR A 7 -9.11 -9.58 3.84
CA THR A 7 -9.61 -8.25 3.52
C THR A 7 -10.81 -8.43 2.62
N CYS A 8 -12.00 -8.01 3.08
CA CYS A 8 -13.20 -7.96 2.26
C CYS A 8 -12.82 -7.45 0.85
N PRO A 9 -13.04 -8.22 -0.24
CA PRO A 9 -12.61 -7.83 -1.58
C PRO A 9 -13.10 -6.43 -1.98
N TYR A 10 -14.26 -6.05 -1.45
CA TYR A 10 -14.79 -4.71 -1.51
C TYR A 10 -13.87 -3.64 -0.88
N LEU A 11 -13.41 -3.85 0.36
CA LEU A 11 -12.52 -2.90 1.04
C LEU A 11 -11.16 -2.80 0.35
N PHE A 12 -10.62 -3.93 -0.11
CA PHE A 12 -9.37 -3.93 -0.87
C PHE A 12 -9.50 -3.09 -2.14
N ARG A 13 -10.56 -3.33 -2.94
CA ARG A 13 -10.82 -2.55 -4.16
C ARG A 13 -11.09 -1.07 -3.85
N ARG A 14 -11.81 -0.78 -2.78
CA ARG A 14 -12.10 0.61 -2.37
C ARG A 14 -10.82 1.35 -1.98
N LEU A 15 -9.95 0.71 -1.20
CA LEU A 15 -8.65 1.26 -0.83
C LEU A 15 -7.76 1.47 -2.06
N GLU A 16 -7.70 0.51 -2.98
CA GLU A 16 -6.99 0.67 -4.25
C GLU A 16 -7.49 1.90 -5.02
N LEU A 17 -8.81 2.07 -5.16
CA LEU A 17 -9.39 3.21 -5.85
C LEU A 17 -9.09 4.54 -5.15
N ASP A 18 -9.15 4.60 -3.82
CA ASP A 18 -8.80 5.80 -3.07
C ASP A 18 -7.31 6.14 -3.22
N LEU A 19 -6.41 5.15 -3.21
CA LEU A 19 -4.98 5.35 -3.42
C LEU A 19 -4.66 5.83 -4.84
N ILE A 20 -5.37 5.33 -5.86
CA ILE A 20 -5.22 5.82 -7.24
C ILE A 20 -5.70 7.27 -7.34
N LYS A 21 -6.90 7.57 -6.81
CA LYS A 21 -7.54 8.89 -7.01
C LYS A 21 -6.93 9.99 -6.14
N LYS A 22 -6.61 9.69 -4.89
CA LYS A 22 -6.16 10.67 -3.88
C LYS A 22 -4.67 10.54 -3.55
N GLY A 23 -4.14 9.33 -3.59
CA GLY A 23 -2.73 9.04 -3.32
C GLY A 23 -1.82 9.10 -4.55
N ARG A 24 -2.39 9.28 -5.75
CA ARG A 24 -1.67 9.25 -7.04
C ARG A 24 -0.87 7.96 -7.28
N LEU A 25 -1.37 6.83 -6.76
CA LEU A 25 -0.76 5.53 -6.99
C LEU A 25 -0.94 5.13 -8.47
N CYS A 26 0.17 4.86 -9.15
CA CYS A 26 0.19 4.44 -10.55
C CYS A 26 0.81 3.05 -10.70
N ALA A 27 0.31 2.28 -11.66
CA ALA A 27 0.95 1.03 -12.06
C ALA A 27 2.36 1.31 -12.57
N SER A 28 3.30 0.41 -12.28
CA SER A 28 4.61 0.40 -12.93
C SER A 28 4.52 -0.45 -14.19
N GLN A 29 5.54 -0.38 -15.05
CA GLN A 29 5.67 -1.21 -16.25
C GLN A 29 5.49 -2.71 -15.96
N TRP A 30 5.83 -3.15 -14.75
CA TRP A 30 5.87 -4.56 -14.39
C TRP A 30 4.87 -4.96 -13.30
N VAL A 31 4.34 -4.01 -12.53
CA VAL A 31 3.52 -4.29 -11.34
C VAL A 31 2.28 -3.40 -11.33
N THR A 32 1.11 -4.02 -11.28
CA THR A 32 -0.18 -3.33 -11.20
C THR A 32 -0.37 -2.62 -9.85
N THR A 33 -1.22 -1.61 -9.78
CA THR A 33 -1.62 -0.94 -8.51
C THR A 33 -2.12 -1.95 -7.49
N ARG A 34 -2.87 -2.95 -7.95
CA ARG A 34 -3.42 -4.05 -7.16
C ARG A 34 -2.32 -4.89 -6.52
N GLU A 35 -1.33 -5.25 -7.32
CA GLU A 35 -0.20 -6.06 -6.88
C GLU A 35 0.70 -5.26 -5.94
N GLN A 36 0.92 -3.97 -6.21
CA GLN A 36 1.66 -3.08 -5.29
C GLN A 36 0.97 -3.01 -3.91
N LEU A 37 -0.35 -2.82 -3.89
CA LEU A 37 -1.13 -2.79 -2.65
C LEU A 37 -1.10 -4.14 -1.93
N ALA A 38 -1.18 -5.25 -2.67
CA ALA A 38 -1.10 -6.59 -2.09
C ALA A 38 0.29 -6.85 -1.46
N ILE A 39 1.37 -6.44 -2.12
CA ILE A 39 2.74 -6.52 -1.59
C ILE A 39 2.84 -5.72 -0.29
N PHE A 40 2.38 -4.46 -0.31
CA PHE A 40 2.43 -3.57 0.86
C PHE A 40 1.66 -4.14 2.05
N LEU A 41 0.40 -4.54 1.86
CA LEU A 41 -0.43 -5.09 2.94
C LEU A 41 0.13 -6.42 3.46
N HIS A 42 0.64 -7.27 2.58
CA HIS A 42 1.26 -8.52 3.00
C HIS A 42 2.48 -8.26 3.88
N GLN A 43 3.37 -7.36 3.44
CA GLN A 43 4.55 -6.95 4.20
C GLN A 43 4.19 -6.31 5.55
N ALA A 44 3.19 -5.43 5.57
CA ALA A 44 2.73 -4.74 6.78
C ALA A 44 2.12 -5.70 7.81
N VAL A 45 1.43 -6.76 7.36
CA VAL A 45 0.80 -7.75 8.25
C VAL A 45 1.79 -8.79 8.75
N THR A 46 2.69 -9.27 7.89
CA THR A 46 3.58 -10.40 8.23
C THR A 46 4.93 -9.96 8.78
N ASN A 47 5.33 -8.69 8.60
CA ASN A 47 6.65 -8.16 8.92
C ASN A 47 7.80 -9.05 8.40
N ASN A 48 7.59 -9.67 7.25
CA ASN A 48 8.55 -10.59 6.65
C ASN A 48 9.67 -9.80 5.96
N SER A 49 10.83 -10.43 5.82
CA SER A 49 11.93 -9.85 5.04
C SER A 49 11.53 -9.71 3.56
N ILE A 50 12.13 -8.71 2.90
CA ILE A 50 11.90 -8.45 1.47
C ILE A 50 12.17 -9.69 0.63
N GLN A 51 13.14 -10.53 1.03
CA GLN A 51 13.50 -11.76 0.32
C GLN A 51 12.36 -12.79 0.31
N ILE A 52 11.71 -13.02 1.46
CA ILE A 52 10.57 -13.96 1.57
C ILE A 52 9.39 -13.45 0.74
N ILE A 53 9.16 -12.13 0.74
CA ILE A 53 8.09 -11.50 -0.02
C ILE A 53 8.38 -11.57 -1.52
N ALA A 54 9.61 -11.31 -1.93
CA ALA A 54 10.07 -11.41 -3.31
C ALA A 54 9.85 -12.81 -3.88
N GLU A 55 10.20 -13.85 -3.13
CA GLU A 55 9.92 -15.24 -3.49
C GLU A 55 8.42 -15.50 -3.64
N ARG A 56 7.61 -15.05 -2.68
CA ARG A 56 6.16 -15.26 -2.70
C ARG A 56 5.47 -14.62 -3.91
N PHE A 57 5.87 -13.41 -4.27
CA PHE A 57 5.30 -12.67 -5.40
C PHE A 57 6.05 -12.91 -6.72
N GLN A 58 7.12 -13.72 -6.70
CA GLN A 58 7.97 -14.01 -7.86
C GLN A 58 8.51 -12.74 -8.52
N ARG A 59 8.92 -11.77 -7.70
CA ARG A 59 9.46 -10.47 -8.13
C ARG A 59 10.86 -10.26 -7.59
N SER A 60 11.63 -9.36 -8.21
CA SER A 60 12.92 -8.96 -7.66
C SER A 60 12.75 -8.17 -6.35
N ASN A 61 13.75 -8.24 -5.46
CA ASN A 61 13.78 -7.44 -4.22
C ASN A 61 13.62 -5.94 -4.50
N GLU A 62 14.19 -5.45 -5.61
CA GLU A 62 14.04 -4.08 -6.06
C GLU A 62 12.57 -3.75 -6.39
N THR A 63 11.88 -4.65 -7.09
CA THR A 63 10.47 -4.50 -7.45
C THR A 63 9.59 -4.46 -6.20
N ILE A 64 9.83 -5.35 -5.23
CA ILE A 64 9.13 -5.34 -3.93
C ILE A 64 9.34 -4.01 -3.21
N SER A 65 10.59 -3.55 -3.12
CA SER A 65 10.92 -2.28 -2.46
C SER A 65 10.27 -1.08 -3.14
N LYS A 66 10.25 -1.04 -4.48
CA LYS A 66 9.58 0.00 -5.28
C LYS A 66 8.07 -0.01 -5.04
N ALA A 67 7.45 -1.20 -5.07
CA ALA A 67 6.02 -1.36 -4.82
C ALA A 67 5.64 -0.89 -3.41
N PHE A 68 6.42 -1.29 -2.40
CA PHE A 68 6.22 -0.87 -1.02
C PHE A 68 6.30 0.65 -0.87
N LYS A 69 7.35 1.27 -1.43
CA LYS A 69 7.56 2.72 -1.38
C LYS A 69 6.47 3.49 -2.13
N ALA A 70 6.00 2.98 -3.26
CA ALA A 70 4.93 3.61 -4.04
C ALA A 70 3.62 3.69 -3.23
N VAL A 71 3.22 2.61 -2.57
CA VAL A 71 2.01 2.59 -1.72
C VAL A 71 2.19 3.46 -0.49
N LEU A 72 3.36 3.43 0.15
CA LEU A 72 3.65 4.30 1.31
C LEU A 72 3.54 5.78 0.94
N ASN A 73 4.15 6.20 -0.18
CA ASN A 73 4.05 7.57 -0.66
C ASN A 73 2.60 7.97 -0.97
N ALA A 74 1.80 7.06 -1.51
CA ALA A 74 0.39 7.30 -1.79
C ALA A 74 -0.45 7.45 -0.50
N LEU A 75 -0.10 6.72 0.56
CA LEU A 75 -0.74 6.84 1.88
C LEU A 75 -0.40 8.17 2.58
N VAL A 76 0.84 8.64 2.45
CA VAL A 76 1.30 9.89 3.08
C VAL A 76 0.89 11.13 2.26
N HIS A 77 0.40 10.94 1.03
CA HIS A 77 -0.07 12.05 0.20
C HIS A 77 -1.17 12.86 0.92
N PRO A 78 -1.10 14.21 0.95
CA PRO A 78 -1.99 15.05 1.75
C PRO A 78 -3.48 14.83 1.43
N ASP A 79 -3.83 14.64 0.14
CA ASP A 79 -5.21 14.40 -0.28
C ASP A 79 -5.78 13.05 0.22
N PHE A 80 -4.90 12.08 0.48
CA PHE A 80 -5.28 10.79 1.07
C PHE A 80 -5.26 10.85 2.61
N CYS A 81 -4.22 11.48 3.17
CA CYS A 81 -3.89 11.41 4.58
C CYS A 81 -4.67 12.41 5.44
N ASN A 82 -4.82 13.67 5.00
CA ASN A 82 -5.50 14.73 5.76
C ASN A 82 -6.93 14.40 6.24
N PRO A 83 -7.80 13.70 5.48
CA PRO A 83 -9.11 13.31 6.00
C PRO A 83 -9.03 12.24 7.11
N ILE A 84 -7.94 11.47 7.17
CA ILE A 84 -7.71 10.39 8.14
C ILE A 84 -6.97 10.94 9.37
N LEU A 85 -5.86 11.64 9.13
CA LEU A 85 -5.13 12.44 10.08
C LEU A 85 -5.76 13.83 10.15
N ARG A 86 -6.93 13.96 10.78
CA ARG A 86 -7.36 15.27 11.25
C ARG A 86 -6.35 15.73 12.31
N LEU A 87 -5.29 16.41 11.88
CA LEU A 87 -4.40 17.09 12.80
C LEU A 87 -5.25 18.11 13.58
N PRO A 88 -5.07 18.19 14.91
CA PRO A 88 -5.66 19.30 15.66
C PRO A 88 -5.17 20.62 15.04
N PRO A 89 -6.04 21.64 14.93
CA PRO A 89 -5.61 22.95 14.46
C PRO A 89 -4.45 23.41 15.33
N THR A 90 -3.33 23.77 14.71
CA THR A 90 -2.24 24.51 15.36
C THR A 90 -2.68 25.94 15.62
N ASP A 91 -3.69 26.10 16.48
CA ASP A 91 -4.03 27.35 17.13
C ASP A 91 -3.68 27.14 18.60
N SER A 92 -2.45 27.49 18.99
CA SER A 92 -2.03 27.93 20.34
C SER A 92 -0.51 27.77 20.50
N ILE A 93 0.24 28.85 20.30
CA ILE A 93 1.06 29.58 21.28
C ILE A 93 1.50 30.89 20.62
#